data_AF-N9DIJ4-F1
#
_entry.id   AF-N9DIJ4-F1
#
_cell.length_a   1.000
_cell.length_b   1.000
_cell.length_c   1.000
_cell.angle_alpha   90.00
_cell.angle_beta   90.00
_cell.angle_gamma   90.00
#
_symmetry.space_group_name_H-M   'P 1'
#
loop_
_entity.id
_entity.type
_entity.pdbx_description
1 polymer ?
#
loop_
_entity_poly.entity_id
_entity_poly.type
_entity_poly.pdbx_seq_one_letter_code
_entity_poly.pdbx_strand_id
1 'polypeptide(L)' 'MSNILEKHRMLVLYALIATVVISSGITIEYENVYSDSISISVTVLAGIGLFLAAVIFFIEEIESICNP' A
#
# COMPACT_ATOMS: atom_id res chain seq x y z
N MET A 1 -13.84 9.31 8.38
CA MET A 1 -12.65 8.54 7.92
C MET A 1 -12.41 8.68 6.42
N SER A 2 -13.42 8.85 5.55
CA SER A 2 -13.22 9.03 4.09
C SER A 2 -12.40 10.28 3.72
N ASN A 3 -12.64 11.43 4.38
CA ASN A 3 -12.00 12.71 4.04
C ASN A 3 -10.45 12.74 4.08
N ILE A 4 -9.80 11.89 4.89
CA ILE A 4 -8.32 11.84 4.95
C ILE A 4 -7.78 11.06 3.75
N LEU A 5 -8.43 9.95 3.38
CA LEU A 5 -8.04 9.12 2.25
C LEU A 5 -8.24 9.87 0.93
N GLU A 6 -9.29 10.67 0.82
CA GLU A 6 -9.59 11.48 -0.36
C GLU A 6 -8.58 12.64 -0.53
N LYS A 7 -8.30 13.38 0.54
CA LYS A 7 -7.39 14.54 0.52
C LYS A 7 -5.91 14.17 0.41
N HIS A 8 -5.53 13.00 0.91
CA HIS A 8 -4.14 12.53 0.95
C HIS A 8 -3.93 11.22 0.18
N ARG A 9 -4.80 10.91 -0.79
CA ARG A 9 -4.78 9.66 -1.56
C ARG A 9 -3.40 9.33 -2.13
N MET A 10 -2.77 10.33 -2.74
CA MET A 10 -1.42 10.18 -3.29
C MET A 10 -0.35 9.95 -2.22
N LEU A 11 -0.46 10.58 -1.04
CA LEU A 11 0.48 10.36 0.06
C LEU A 11 0.34 8.95 0.65
N VAL A 12 -0.89 8.44 0.76
CA VAL A 12 -1.13 7.07 1.24
C VAL A 12 -0.56 6.03 0.27
N LEU A 13 -0.78 6.21 -1.03
CA LEU A 13 -0.19 5.35 -2.06
C LEU A 13 1.34 5.42 -2.05
N TYR A 14 1.91 6.62 -1.95
CA TYR A 14 3.35 6.79 -1.89
C TYR A 14 3.96 6.17 -0.63
N ALA A 15 3.29 6.29 0.52
CA ALA A 15 3.72 5.67 1.77
C ALA A 15 3.70 4.13 1.67
N LEU A 16 2.66 3.54 1.06
CA LEU A 16 2.59 2.09 0.85
C LEU A 16 3.68 1.60 -0.09
N ILE A 17 3.91 2.29 -1.22
CA ILE A 17 4.97 1.95 -2.17
C ILE A 17 6.34 2.07 -1.50
N ALA A 18 6.61 3.16 -0.79
CA ALA A 18 7.86 3.35 -0.06
C ALA A 18 8.09 2.24 0.96
N THR A 19 7.04 1.82 1.68
CA THR A 19 7.11 0.72 2.64
C THR A 19 7.50 -0.59 1.96
N VAL A 20 6.90 -0.92 0.81
CA VAL A 20 7.24 -2.14 0.04
C VAL A 20 8.69 -2.10 -0.46
N VAL A 21 9.15 -0.96 -0.99
CA VAL A 21 10.52 -0.80 -1.50
C VAL A 21 11.55 -0.94 -0.39
N ILE A 22 11.32 -0.27 0.76
CA ILE A 22 12.22 -0.33 1.91
C ILE A 22 12.26 -1.75 2.48
N SER A 23 11.10 -2.39 2.64
CA SER A 23 11.01 -3.76 3.14
C SER A 23 11.76 -4.73 2.22
N SER A 24 11.54 -4.63 0.90
CA SER A 24 12.24 -5.46 -0.08
C SER A 24 13.76 -5.24 -0.04
N GLY A 25 14.22 -3.99 0.13
CA GLY A 25 15.64 -3.67 0.29
C GLY A 25 16.25 -4.33 1.53
N ILE A 26 15.55 -4.30 2.66
CA ILE A 26 16.01 -4.95 3.91
C ILE A 26 16.13 -6.46 3.72
N THR A 27 15.20 -7.11 3.02
CA THR A 27 15.27 -8.56 2.71
C THR A 27 16.46 -8.91 1.80
N ILE A 28 16.82 -8.03 0.86
CA ILE A 28 17.93 -8.30 -0.06
C ILE A 28 19.28 -8.07 0.62
N GLU A 29 19.41 -7.03 1.46
CA GLU A 29 20.70 -6.67 2.06
C GLU A 29 21.01 -7.40 3.38
N TYR A 30 19.99 -7.81 4.13
CA TYR A 30 20.18 -8.46 5.42
C TYR A 30 19.76 -9.93 5.36
N GLU A 31 20.73 -10.84 5.19
CA GLU A 31 20.55 -12.28 5.39
C GLU A 31 20.40 -12.62 6.88
N ASN A 32 19.27 -12.22 7.48
CA ASN A 32 18.92 -12.53 8.85
C ASN A 32 17.47 -13.00 8.92
N VAL A 33 17.25 -14.21 9.43
CA VAL A 33 15.93 -14.86 9.52
C VAL A 33 14.88 -14.00 10.23
N TYR A 34 15.28 -13.23 11.25
CA TYR A 34 14.38 -12.33 11.97
C TYR A 34 14.01 -11.08 11.13
N SER A 35 14.96 -10.56 10.36
CA SER A 35 14.76 -9.44 9.44
C SER A 35 13.85 -9.84 8.27
N ASP A 36 14.07 -11.04 7.71
CA ASP A 36 13.28 -11.58 6.61
C ASP A 36 11.83 -11.83 7.00
N SER A 37 11.59 -12.45 8.14
CA SER A 37 10.23 -12.73 8.60
C SER A 37 9.42 -11.46 8.88
N ILE A 38 10.04 -10.42 9.45
CA ILE A 38 9.41 -9.11 9.62
C ILE A 38 9.17 -8.43 8.27
N SER A 39 10.17 -8.43 7.39
CA SER A 39 10.04 -7.78 6.09
C SER A 39 8.97 -8.44 5.21
N ILE A 40 8.93 -9.77 5.16
CA ILE A 40 7.92 -10.50 4.39
C ILE A 40 6.51 -10.19 4.93
N SER A 41 6.33 -10.21 6.24
CA SER A 41 5.01 -9.91 6.84
C SER A 41 4.58 -8.46 6.60
N VAL A 42 5.49 -7.49 6.73
CA VAL A 42 5.25 -6.08 6.41
C VAL A 42 4.91 -5.89 4.93
N THR A 43 5.63 -6.57 4.04
CA THR A 43 5.40 -6.51 2.59
C THR A 43 4.02 -7.09 2.22
N VAL A 44 3.63 -8.21 2.82
CA VAL A 44 2.29 -8.80 2.61
C VAL A 44 1.20 -7.85 3.10
N LEU A 45 1.37 -7.25 4.29
CA LEU A 45 0.39 -6.30 4.83
C LEU A 45 0.27 -5.05 3.96
N ALA A 46 1.40 -4.49 3.53
CA ALA A 46 1.44 -3.34 2.64
C ALA A 46 0.82 -3.66 1.27
N GLY A 47 1.05 -4.87 0.74
CA GLY A 47 0.44 -5.36 -0.49
C GLY A 47 -1.09 -5.47 -0.40
N ILE A 48 -1.63 -6.00 0.71
CA ILE A 48 -3.08 -6.04 0.96
C ILE A 48 -3.64 -4.61 1.03
N GLY A 49 -2.95 -3.70 1.74
CA GLY A 49 -3.34 -2.30 1.81
C GLY A 49 -3.38 -1.62 0.44
N LEU A 50 -2.38 -1.88 -0.41
CA LEU A 50 -2.32 -1.39 -1.80
C LEU A 50 -3.47 -1.93 -2.65
N PHE A 51 -3.78 -3.22 -2.52
CA PHE A 51 -4.89 -3.84 -3.25
C PHE A 51 -6.23 -3.23 -2.86
N LEU A 52 -6.49 -3.07 -1.55
CA LEU A 52 -7.71 -2.44 -1.07
C LEU A 52 -7.82 -0.98 -1.52
N ALA A 53 -6.73 -0.21 -1.46
CA ALA A 53 -6.69 1.16 -1.97
C ALA A 53 -6.97 1.23 -3.47
N ALA A 54 -6.46 0.29 -4.25
CA ALA A 54 -6.72 0.20 -5.69
C ALA A 54 -8.19 -0.14 -5.98
N VAL A 55 -8.80 -1.06 -5.24
CA VAL A 55 -10.22 -1.41 -5.37
C VAL A 55 -11.11 -0.22 -5.03
N ILE A 56 -10.83 0.48 -3.93
CA ILE A 56 -11.59 1.69 -3.54
C ILE A 56 -11.50 2.73 -4.65
N PHE A 57 -10.30 2.98 -5.18
CA PHE A 57 -10.14 3.95 -6.26
C PHE A 57 -10.90 3.54 -7.53
N PHE A 58 -10.90 2.26 -7.87
CA PHE A 58 -11.65 1.76 -9.02
C PHE A 58 -13.16 1.94 -8.85
N ILE A 59 -13.69 1.73 -7.64
CA ILE A 59 -15.09 1.97 -7.33
C ILE A 59 -15.43 3.47 -7.41
N GLU A 60 -14.59 4.34 -6.85
CA GLU A 60 -14.76 5.80 -6.92
C GLU A 60 -14.82 6.30 -8.38
N GLU A 61 -13.94 5.80 -9.26
CA GLU A 61 -13.98 6.13 -10.69
C GLU A 61 -15.25 5.60 -11.37
N ILE A 62 -15.69 4.38 -11.05
CA ILE A 62 -16.95 3.84 -11.58
C ILE A 62 -18.15 4.68 -11.11
N GLU A 63 -18.20 5.07 -9.83
CA GLU A 63 -19.24 5.95 -9.31
C GLU A 63 -19.22 7.31 -10.01
N SER A 64 -18.04 7.89 -10.23
CA SER A 64 -17.91 9.15 -10.97
C SER A 64 -18.39 9.06 -12.42
N ILE A 65 -18.26 7.90 -13.07
CA ILE A 65 -18.73 7.68 -14.45
C ILE A 65 -20.24 7.41 -14.49
N CYS A 66 -20.75 6.57 -13.58
CA CYS A 66 -22.16 6.17 -13.53
C CYS A 66 -23.07 7.25 -12.90
N ASN A 67 -22.54 8.08 -12.01
CA ASN A 67 -23.26 9.16 -11.35
C ASN A 67 -22.35 10.41 -11.21
N PRO A 68 -22.14 11.15 -12.31
CA PRO A 68 -21.34 12.37 -12.29
C PRO A 68 -21.93 13.48 -11.41
#